data_AF-A0A842X1T4-F1
#
_entry.id   AF-A0A842X1T4-F1
#
_cell.length_a   1.000
_cell.length_b   1.000
_cell.length_c   1.000
_cell.angle_alpha   90.00
_cell.angle_beta   90.00
_cell.angle_gamma   90.00
#
_symmetry.space_group_name_H-M   'P 1'
#
loop_
_entity.id
_entity.type
_entity.pdbx_description
1 polymer ?
#
loop_
_entity_poly.entity_id
_entity_poly.type
_entity_poly.pdbx_seq_one_letter_code
_entity_poly.pdbx_strand_id
1 'polypeptide(L)'
;MATLIVNSGRCSHGRCYFCGYGRIRGFEPAVENVNQCLDRFFKDLGDDEVKVFGSGSFLDEKQIPADSRMYFIGKCREHGVKRVTIESRPEYVNPEVLEEFRGLELTVAMGLETADERLLEKLNKGYGRREYEEASDIIHRSGGEVRTYLLVNPPFAKDIKEGLGESVDYALKHSDSIVLINMLPHKNSPLMKDYASGEWNFLSREEFRETTAEWSDDNRVELDEETYRFTPNFPDEMREKLKGVGEWHLTHPHFEVWQDYLIRWYRPPEGRILVFLPCAYRKPYSQSRTHQGIIEALRKAGRNSFHEVMLSNAGVIPREFEDHYPFNSYDWDERLETPEIKRRYIEVTGGRIRDYLTEHGKYYKRVVCFLKHDSESYKALEGACRETGYDIKNLLSEDTYERIRGEERPLQAREAMEDLEKGLRWCLENSM
;
A
#
# COMPACT_ATOMS: atom_id res chain seq x y z
N MET A 1 -1.76 -4.40 24.72
CA MET A 1 -1.50 -2.99 24.35
C MET A 1 -2.64 -2.51 23.47
N ALA A 2 -3.35 -1.48 23.92
CA ALA A 2 -4.41 -0.82 23.16
C ALA A 2 -3.85 0.35 22.35
N THR A 3 -4.35 0.55 21.12
CA THR A 3 -3.92 1.63 20.23
C THR A 3 -5.02 2.69 20.09
N LEU A 4 -4.71 3.91 20.50
CA LEU A 4 -5.55 5.09 20.32
C LEU A 4 -5.07 5.87 19.09
N ILE A 5 -5.96 6.08 18.11
CA ILE A 5 -5.70 6.97 16.97
C ILE A 5 -6.42 8.30 17.19
N VAL A 6 -5.67 9.39 17.33
CA VAL A 6 -6.20 10.75 17.50
C VAL A 6 -5.92 11.60 16.27
N ASN A 7 -6.91 11.68 15.38
CA ASN A 7 -6.88 12.57 14.22
C ASN A 7 -7.38 13.97 14.61
N SER A 8 -6.63 14.68 15.46
CA SER A 8 -6.94 16.05 15.89
C SER A 8 -6.04 17.08 15.22
N GLY A 9 -6.64 18.08 14.60
CA GLY A 9 -5.92 19.12 13.87
C GLY A 9 -5.06 18.57 12.73
N ARG A 10 -3.88 19.13 12.54
CA ARG A 10 -2.86 18.70 11.57
C ARG A 10 -1.50 18.91 12.21
N CYS A 11 -0.50 18.09 11.85
CA CYS A 11 0.90 18.36 12.20
C CYS A 11 1.28 19.80 11.89
N SER A 12 1.69 20.55 12.93
CA SER A 12 2.10 21.95 12.80
C SER A 12 3.26 22.17 11.85
N HIS A 13 4.19 21.20 11.75
CA HIS A 13 5.23 21.25 10.73
C HIS A 13 4.69 20.89 9.35
N GLY A 14 4.08 19.71 9.20
CA GLY A 14 3.27 19.31 8.04
C GLY A 14 3.95 19.42 6.66
N ARG A 15 5.29 19.52 6.61
CA ARG A 15 6.07 19.83 5.40
C ARG A 15 7.13 18.78 5.04
N CYS A 16 7.34 17.73 5.85
CA CYS A 16 8.32 16.67 5.55
C CYS A 16 8.07 16.08 4.15
N TYR A 17 9.11 15.86 3.36
CA TYR A 17 9.02 15.44 1.96
C TYR A 17 8.25 14.11 1.76
N PHE A 18 8.38 13.20 2.72
CA PHE A 18 7.84 11.85 2.66
C PHE A 18 6.53 11.65 3.44
N CYS A 19 6.22 12.49 4.43
CA CYS A 19 5.12 12.23 5.35
C CYS A 19 3.75 12.69 4.82
N GLY A 20 2.98 11.79 4.20
CA GLY A 20 1.60 12.11 3.80
C GLY A 20 0.62 12.28 4.98
N TYR A 21 0.84 11.58 6.11
CA TYR A 21 -0.10 11.59 7.23
C TYR A 21 -0.18 12.95 7.92
N GLY A 22 0.95 13.61 8.17
CA GLY A 22 0.99 14.96 8.76
C GLY A 22 0.43 16.08 7.89
N ARG A 23 0.00 15.78 6.66
CA ARG A 23 -0.75 16.71 5.80
C ARG A 23 -2.26 16.54 5.92
N ILE A 24 -2.72 15.44 6.51
CA ILE A 24 -4.14 15.19 6.74
C ILE A 24 -4.62 16.08 7.88
N ARG A 25 -5.69 16.83 7.62
CA ARG A 25 -6.42 17.57 8.66
C ARG A 25 -7.51 16.65 9.22
N GLY A 26 -7.43 16.38 10.50
CA GLY A 26 -8.42 15.68 11.28
C GLY A 26 -9.56 16.61 11.76
N PHE A 27 -10.22 16.22 12.84
CA PHE A 27 -11.28 17.04 13.45
C PHE A 27 -10.69 18.28 14.14
N GLU A 28 -11.53 19.28 14.38
CA GLU A 28 -11.11 20.54 15.03
C GLU A 28 -10.57 20.27 16.44
N PRO A 29 -9.35 20.73 16.79
CA PRO A 29 -8.67 20.46 18.06
C PRO A 29 -9.27 21.26 19.24
N ALA A 30 -10.60 21.19 19.40
CA ALA A 30 -11.31 21.70 20.56
C ALA A 30 -11.34 20.64 21.67
N VAL A 31 -11.29 21.08 22.93
CA VAL A 31 -11.25 20.21 24.11
C VAL A 31 -12.39 19.19 24.09
N GLU A 32 -13.61 19.63 23.75
CA GLU A 32 -14.79 18.78 23.70
C GLU A 32 -14.65 17.66 22.66
N ASN A 33 -14.13 17.98 21.47
CA ASN A 33 -13.98 17.02 20.38
C ASN A 33 -12.90 15.98 20.71
N VAL A 34 -11.76 16.44 21.25
CA VAL A 34 -10.67 15.56 21.65
C VAL A 34 -11.15 14.65 22.78
N ASN A 35 -11.77 15.19 23.84
CA ASN A 35 -12.25 14.41 24.97
C ASN A 35 -13.31 13.37 24.54
N GLN A 36 -14.20 13.70 23.61
CA GLN A 36 -15.15 12.73 23.05
C GLN A 36 -14.45 11.59 22.28
N CYS A 37 -13.32 11.85 21.63
CA CYS A 37 -12.49 10.82 21.03
C CYS A 37 -11.87 9.91 22.10
N LEU A 38 -11.34 10.50 23.17
CA LEU A 38 -10.75 9.78 24.30
C LEU A 38 -11.78 8.91 25.04
N ASP A 39 -12.96 9.44 25.34
CA ASP A 39 -14.02 8.71 26.05
C ASP A 39 -14.46 7.46 25.30
N ARG A 40 -14.56 7.54 23.97
CA ARG A 40 -14.88 6.38 23.12
C ARG A 40 -13.82 5.29 23.22
N PHE A 41 -12.55 5.67 23.31
CA PHE A 41 -11.45 4.72 23.46
C PHE A 41 -11.45 4.07 24.84
N PHE A 42 -11.58 4.86 25.91
CA PHE A 42 -11.54 4.34 27.29
C PHE A 42 -12.75 3.46 27.65
N LYS A 43 -13.91 3.65 27.00
CA LYS A 43 -15.11 2.84 27.25
C LYS A 43 -14.88 1.33 27.16
N ASP A 44 -14.07 0.92 26.18
CA ASP A 44 -13.81 -0.49 25.89
C ASP A 44 -12.35 -0.88 26.23
N LEU A 45 -11.63 -0.05 27.01
CA LEU A 45 -10.24 -0.30 27.35
C LEU A 45 -10.13 -1.43 28.39
N GLY A 46 -9.42 -2.50 28.01
CA GLY A 46 -9.08 -3.62 28.89
C GLY A 46 -7.57 -3.83 29.09
N ASP A 47 -6.73 -3.02 28.42
CA ASP A 47 -5.27 -3.12 28.47
C ASP A 47 -4.67 -2.15 29.49
N ASP A 48 -3.57 -2.56 30.13
CA ASP A 48 -2.76 -1.70 31.03
C ASP A 48 -1.64 -0.94 30.29
N GLU A 49 -1.66 -0.97 28.96
CA GLU A 49 -0.70 -0.30 28.09
C GLU A 49 -1.42 0.37 26.93
N VAL A 50 -1.16 1.66 26.73
CA VAL A 50 -1.79 2.49 25.69
C VAL A 50 -0.72 3.11 24.80
N LYS A 51 -0.88 2.96 23.49
CA LYS A 51 -0.09 3.68 22.48
C LYS A 51 -0.94 4.67 21.72
N VAL A 52 -0.49 5.92 21.64
CA VAL A 52 -1.21 7.01 20.97
C VAL A 52 -0.53 7.33 19.64
N PHE A 53 -1.29 7.25 18.56
CA PHE A 53 -0.88 7.65 17.22
C PHE A 53 -1.71 8.83 16.74
N GLY A 54 -1.07 9.77 16.05
CA GLY A 54 -1.74 10.91 15.44
C GLY A 54 -1.01 11.38 14.20
N SER A 55 -1.58 12.35 13.48
CA SER A 55 -0.93 12.91 12.29
C SER A 55 0.33 13.73 12.60
N GLY A 56 0.62 14.01 13.88
CA GLY A 56 1.73 14.85 14.31
C GLY A 56 2.14 14.57 15.75
N SER A 57 2.15 15.58 16.62
CA SER A 57 2.69 15.45 17.98
C SER A 57 1.58 15.46 19.02
N PHE A 58 1.61 14.49 19.93
CA PHE A 58 0.72 14.46 21.09
C PHE A 58 0.98 15.62 22.06
N LEU A 59 2.21 16.13 22.12
CA LEU A 59 2.58 17.26 22.97
C LEU A 59 2.36 18.64 22.31
N ASP A 60 1.92 18.69 21.04
CA ASP A 60 1.57 19.96 20.40
C ASP A 60 0.16 20.40 20.82
N GLU A 61 0.06 21.49 21.57
CA GLU A 61 -1.23 22.03 22.06
C GLU A 61 -2.19 22.46 20.94
N LYS A 62 -1.67 22.70 19.73
CA LYS A 62 -2.51 22.95 18.55
C LYS A 62 -3.19 21.69 18.02
N GLN A 63 -2.73 20.52 18.43
CA GLN A 63 -3.34 19.24 18.10
C GLN A 63 -4.07 18.65 19.31
N ILE A 64 -3.43 18.62 20.47
CA ILE A 64 -3.97 18.11 21.72
C ILE A 64 -3.91 19.21 22.77
N PRO A 65 -5.00 19.95 23.01
CA PRO A 65 -5.05 20.98 24.03
C PRO A 65 -4.58 20.45 25.40
N ALA A 66 -3.94 21.30 26.20
CA ALA A 66 -3.41 20.92 27.51
C ALA A 66 -4.47 20.25 28.40
N ASP A 67 -5.69 20.81 28.45
CA ASP A 67 -6.81 20.24 29.21
C ASP A 67 -7.18 18.82 28.75
N SER A 68 -7.14 18.56 27.43
CA SER A 68 -7.40 17.23 26.88
C SER A 68 -6.26 16.24 27.14
N ARG A 69 -5.00 16.72 27.13
CA ARG A 69 -3.83 15.93 27.50
C ARG A 69 -3.91 15.50 28.97
N MET A 70 -4.20 16.44 29.86
CA MET A 70 -4.42 16.17 31.29
C MET A 70 -5.61 15.24 31.52
N TYR A 71 -6.69 15.41 30.74
CA TYR A 71 -7.85 14.52 30.76
C TYR A 71 -7.47 13.08 30.36
N PHE A 72 -6.71 12.90 29.27
CA PHE A 72 -6.19 11.61 28.83
C PHE A 72 -5.37 10.93 29.93
N ILE A 73 -4.41 11.64 30.52
CA ILE A 73 -3.55 11.11 31.59
C ILE A 73 -4.40 10.71 32.81
N GLY A 74 -5.39 11.52 33.19
CA GLY A 74 -6.34 11.20 34.24
C GLY A 74 -7.12 9.92 33.97
N LYS A 75 -7.60 9.75 32.73
CA LYS A 75 -8.31 8.53 32.29
C LYS A 75 -7.42 7.30 32.28
N CYS A 76 -6.17 7.42 31.85
CA CYS A 76 -5.17 6.34 31.97
C CYS A 76 -5.05 5.85 33.41
N ARG A 77 -4.88 6.78 34.36
CA ARG A 77 -4.78 6.44 35.80
C ARG A 77 -6.06 5.80 36.34
N GLU A 78 -7.23 6.33 35.98
CA GLU A 78 -8.55 5.78 36.38
C GLU A 78 -8.73 4.33 35.91
N HIS A 79 -8.26 4.00 34.71
CA HIS A 79 -8.39 2.66 34.12
C HIS A 79 -7.21 1.73 34.45
N GLY A 80 -6.28 2.16 35.32
CA GLY A 80 -5.14 1.34 35.73
C GLY A 80 -4.09 1.11 34.63
N VAL A 81 -4.02 2.00 33.63
CA VAL A 81 -2.95 2.01 32.64
C VAL A 81 -1.63 2.30 33.33
N LYS A 82 -0.60 1.51 33.02
CA LYS A 82 0.76 1.65 33.54
C LYS A 82 1.69 2.26 32.51
N ARG A 83 1.66 1.74 31.28
CA ARG A 83 2.54 2.16 30.18
C ARG A 83 1.81 3.03 29.19
N VAL A 84 2.42 4.16 28.82
CA VAL A 84 1.90 5.06 27.80
C VAL A 84 3.00 5.36 26.80
N THR A 85 2.76 5.04 25.53
CA THR A 85 3.61 5.49 24.42
C THR A 85 2.91 6.61 23.66
N ILE A 86 3.58 7.74 23.46
CA ILE A 86 3.08 8.86 22.66
C ILE A 86 4.07 9.20 21.55
N GLU A 87 3.57 9.69 20.41
CA GLU A 87 4.42 10.28 19.37
C GLU A 87 4.54 11.79 19.56
N SER A 88 5.76 12.32 19.49
CA SER A 88 5.98 13.77 19.52
C SER A 88 7.18 14.19 18.70
N ARG A 89 7.13 15.42 18.20
CA ARG A 89 8.34 16.08 17.70
C ARG A 89 9.16 16.67 18.87
N PRO A 90 10.50 16.75 18.74
CA PRO A 90 11.40 17.23 19.78
C PRO A 90 11.06 18.63 20.30
N GLU A 91 10.61 19.55 19.46
CA GLU A 91 10.36 20.94 19.88
C GLU A 91 9.22 21.12 20.91
N TYR A 92 8.39 20.09 21.11
CA TYR A 92 7.31 20.10 22.10
C TYR A 92 7.71 19.40 23.41
N VAL A 93 8.89 18.79 23.46
CA VAL A 93 9.39 18.08 24.63
C VAL A 93 10.01 19.08 25.60
N ASN A 94 9.42 19.22 26.79
CA ASN A 94 9.96 20.03 27.87
C ASN A 94 9.64 19.38 29.24
N PRO A 95 10.46 19.64 30.28
CA PRO A 95 10.28 19.02 31.59
C PRO A 95 8.89 19.26 32.20
N GLU A 96 8.33 20.45 32.03
CA GLU A 96 7.06 20.86 32.63
C GLU A 96 5.89 20.02 32.10
N VAL A 97 5.86 19.75 30.79
CA VAL A 97 4.83 18.91 30.16
C VAL A 97 5.04 17.43 30.48
N LEU A 98 6.29 16.94 30.54
CA LEU A 98 6.55 15.53 30.88
C LEU A 98 6.19 15.21 32.34
N GLU A 99 6.28 16.19 33.22
CA GLU A 99 5.89 16.07 34.63
C GLU A 99 4.41 15.68 34.80
N GLU A 100 3.55 16.06 33.85
CA GLU A 100 2.13 15.68 33.85
C GLU A 100 1.94 14.14 33.88
N PHE A 101 2.89 13.39 33.29
CA PHE A 101 2.86 11.93 33.19
C PHE A 101 3.41 11.21 34.42
N ARG A 102 3.81 11.92 35.49
CA ARG A 102 4.33 11.29 36.71
C ARG A 102 3.44 10.13 37.19
N GLY A 103 4.06 9.00 37.47
CA GLY A 103 3.37 7.77 37.90
C GLY A 103 2.88 6.89 36.75
N LEU A 104 3.16 7.25 35.49
CA LEU A 104 3.04 6.38 34.32
C LEU A 104 4.45 6.08 33.78
N GLU A 105 4.64 4.89 33.23
CA GLU A 105 5.81 4.51 32.45
C GLU A 105 5.65 5.12 31.04
N LEU A 106 6.29 6.28 30.82
CA LEU A 106 6.16 7.05 29.58
C LEU A 106 7.27 6.66 28.58
N THR A 107 6.86 6.30 27.37
CA THR A 107 7.74 6.23 26.20
C THR A 107 7.36 7.34 25.23
N VAL A 108 8.31 8.19 24.84
CA VAL A 108 8.12 9.21 23.80
C VAL A 108 8.77 8.73 22.50
N ALA A 109 7.93 8.47 21.50
CA ALA A 109 8.35 8.11 20.17
C ALA A 109 8.66 9.37 19.34
N MET A 110 9.88 9.44 18.80
CA MET A 110 10.36 10.56 17.98
C MET A 110 10.90 10.06 16.65
N GLY A 111 10.57 10.75 15.55
CA GLY A 111 11.13 10.41 14.24
C GLY A 111 12.46 11.10 13.99
N LEU A 112 13.59 10.42 14.12
CA LEU A 112 14.87 10.95 13.66
C LEU A 112 14.97 10.86 12.13
N GLU A 113 14.38 9.83 11.53
CA GLU A 113 14.41 9.47 10.10
C GLU A 113 15.80 9.06 9.60
N THR A 114 16.84 9.84 9.91
CA THR A 114 18.26 9.58 9.54
C THR A 114 19.18 10.47 10.38
N ALA A 115 20.41 10.04 10.63
CA ALA A 115 21.43 10.86 11.27
C ALA A 115 22.15 11.83 10.29
N ASP A 116 21.96 11.70 8.97
CA ASP A 116 22.55 12.62 7.99
C ASP A 116 21.80 13.96 7.98
N GLU A 117 22.41 15.01 8.54
CA GLU A 117 21.81 16.35 8.62
C GLU A 117 21.51 16.95 7.24
N ARG A 118 22.32 16.65 6.22
CA ARG A 118 22.04 17.12 4.85
C ARG A 118 20.80 16.44 4.29
N LEU A 119 20.58 15.18 4.66
CA LEU A 119 19.39 14.44 4.26
C LEU A 119 18.16 14.97 5.00
N LEU A 120 18.26 15.25 6.31
CA LEU A 120 17.18 15.88 7.09
C LEU A 120 16.72 17.22 6.49
N GLU A 121 17.66 18.04 6.00
CA GLU A 121 17.36 19.28 5.27
C GLU A 121 16.57 19.01 3.99
N LYS A 122 17.02 18.06 3.15
CA LYS A 122 16.32 17.68 1.91
C LYS A 122 14.92 17.09 2.18
N LEU A 123 14.80 16.29 3.24
CA LEU A 123 13.53 15.75 3.70
C LEU A 123 12.64 16.83 4.33
N ASN A 124 13.15 18.05 4.52
CA ASN A 124 12.47 19.15 5.18
C ASN A 124 11.88 18.71 6.53
N LYS A 125 12.70 18.06 7.37
CA LYS A 125 12.27 17.48 8.64
C LYS A 125 11.92 18.55 9.69
N GLY A 126 12.65 19.67 9.64
CA GLY A 126 12.43 20.85 10.47
C GLY A 126 13.14 20.85 11.83
N TYR A 127 13.97 19.85 12.11
CA TYR A 127 14.93 19.80 13.21
C TYR A 127 16.09 18.88 12.83
N GLY A 128 17.23 19.05 13.52
CA GLY A 128 18.43 18.24 13.31
C GLY A 128 18.70 17.29 14.47
N ARG A 129 19.94 16.80 14.50
CA ARG A 129 20.45 15.89 15.53
C ARG A 129 20.44 16.53 16.92
N ARG A 130 20.83 17.80 17.00
CA ARG A 130 20.94 18.54 18.26
C ARG A 130 19.60 18.64 19.00
N GLU A 131 18.54 19.09 18.32
CA GLU A 131 17.23 19.22 18.97
C GLU A 131 16.68 17.85 19.41
N TYR A 132 16.97 16.81 18.64
CA TYR A 132 16.62 15.43 18.97
C TYR A 132 17.38 14.94 20.22
N GLU A 133 18.69 15.17 20.32
CA GLU A 133 19.51 14.84 21.50
C GLU A 133 19.01 15.59 22.74
N GLU A 134 18.76 16.90 22.62
CA GLU A 134 18.27 17.73 23.73
C GLU A 134 16.91 17.22 24.24
N ALA A 135 16.00 16.83 23.34
CA ALA A 135 14.73 16.23 23.72
C ALA A 135 14.89 14.85 24.39
N SER A 136 15.78 13.99 23.86
CA SER A 136 16.11 12.70 24.47
C SER A 136 16.59 12.88 25.91
N ASP A 137 17.52 13.79 26.14
CA ASP A 137 18.07 14.08 27.47
C ASP A 137 17.01 14.61 28.44
N ILE A 138 16.03 15.37 27.94
CA ILE A 138 14.89 15.83 28.74
C ILE A 138 13.98 14.66 29.13
N ILE A 139 13.69 13.75 28.18
CA ILE A 139 12.84 12.58 28.41
C ILE A 139 13.47 11.66 29.45
N HIS A 140 14.75 11.31 29.28
CA HIS A 140 15.48 10.45 30.22
C HIS A 140 15.59 11.08 31.62
N ARG A 141 15.88 12.38 31.72
CA ARG A 141 15.91 13.09 33.01
C ARG A 141 14.55 13.14 33.71
N SER A 142 13.47 13.05 32.95
CA SER A 142 12.10 12.99 33.46
C SER A 142 11.66 11.55 33.80
N GLY A 143 12.54 10.56 33.62
CA GLY A 143 12.27 9.15 33.90
C GLY A 143 11.48 8.43 32.81
N GLY A 144 11.36 9.01 31.61
CA GLY A 144 10.75 8.38 30.46
C GLY A 144 11.77 7.68 29.56
N GLU A 145 11.28 6.89 28.62
CA GLU A 145 12.05 6.21 27.58
C GLU A 145 11.86 6.88 26.22
N VAL A 146 12.85 6.75 25.34
CA VAL A 146 12.85 7.25 23.98
C VAL A 146 12.75 6.10 22.99
N ARG A 147 11.78 6.20 22.08
CA ARG A 147 11.66 5.29 20.94
C ARG A 147 11.89 6.04 19.64
N THR A 148 12.76 5.55 18.78
CA THR A 148 13.19 6.33 17.61
C THR A 148 12.80 5.69 16.30
N TYR A 149 12.20 6.47 15.41
CA TYR A 149 11.86 6.03 14.06
C TYR A 149 12.95 6.45 13.08
N LEU A 150 13.48 5.47 12.35
CA LEU A 150 14.46 5.64 11.29
C LEU A 150 13.87 5.11 9.97
N LEU A 151 14.09 5.83 8.89
CA LEU A 151 13.75 5.36 7.55
C LEU A 151 14.89 4.47 7.04
N VAL A 152 14.55 3.28 6.58
CA VAL A 152 15.52 2.38 5.95
C VAL A 152 15.98 2.93 4.61
N ASN A 153 15.03 3.39 3.79
CA ASN A 153 15.23 3.85 2.42
C ASN A 153 14.75 5.30 2.20
N PRO A 154 15.28 6.30 2.93
CA PRO A 154 14.88 7.69 2.74
C PRO A 154 15.20 8.16 1.30
N PRO A 155 14.34 8.97 0.66
CA PRO A 155 14.66 9.54 -0.64
C PRO A 155 15.91 10.41 -0.56
N PHE A 156 16.64 10.52 -1.67
CA PHE A 156 17.91 11.25 -1.80
C PHE A 156 19.14 10.63 -1.12
N ALA A 157 18.99 9.51 -0.42
CA ALA A 157 20.12 8.72 0.07
C ALA A 157 20.95 8.18 -1.10
N LYS A 158 22.28 8.16 -0.94
CA LYS A 158 23.21 7.62 -1.94
C LYS A 158 23.55 6.17 -1.67
N ASP A 159 23.95 5.88 -0.44
CA ASP A 159 24.17 4.54 0.07
C ASP A 159 23.18 4.31 1.22
N ILE A 160 22.17 3.46 0.95
CA ILE A 160 21.10 3.15 1.88
C ILE A 160 21.65 2.39 3.09
N LYS A 161 22.56 1.44 2.87
CA LYS A 161 23.02 0.53 3.92
C LYS A 161 24.00 1.22 4.85
N GLU A 162 24.98 1.95 4.31
CA GLU A 162 25.93 2.73 5.11
C GLU A 162 25.20 3.81 5.92
N GLY A 163 24.35 4.61 5.25
CA GLY A 163 23.60 5.67 5.91
C GLY A 163 22.62 5.18 6.98
N LEU A 164 22.01 4.00 6.78
CA LEU A 164 21.19 3.34 7.79
C LEU A 164 22.04 2.90 9.00
N GLY A 165 23.20 2.26 8.77
CA GLY A 165 24.09 1.84 9.84
C GLY A 165 24.57 2.99 10.71
N GLU A 166 25.02 4.09 10.10
CA GLU A 166 25.37 5.32 10.81
C GLU A 166 24.19 5.88 11.62
N SER A 167 22.98 5.82 11.06
CA SER A 167 21.77 6.30 11.72
C SER A 167 21.37 5.42 12.92
N VAL A 168 21.50 4.10 12.81
CA VAL A 168 21.25 3.16 13.90
C VAL A 168 22.26 3.34 15.02
N ASP A 169 23.57 3.36 14.70
CA ASP A 169 24.64 3.59 15.67
C ASP A 169 24.48 4.91 16.43
N TYR A 170 24.02 5.94 15.73
CA TYR A 170 23.71 7.23 16.33
C TYR A 170 22.47 7.15 17.24
N ALA A 171 21.35 6.61 16.74
CA ALA A 171 20.11 6.51 17.50
C ALA A 171 20.25 5.65 18.78
N LEU A 172 21.00 4.55 18.74
CA LEU A 172 21.21 3.66 19.89
C LEU A 172 21.92 4.33 21.08
N LYS A 173 22.60 5.47 20.86
CA LYS A 173 23.23 6.27 21.92
C LYS A 173 22.25 7.15 22.68
N HIS A 174 21.10 7.45 22.07
CA HIS A 174 20.12 8.43 22.54
C HIS A 174 18.70 7.85 22.60
N SER A 175 18.54 6.53 22.55
CA SER A 175 17.21 5.91 22.52
C SER A 175 17.22 4.56 23.17
N ASP A 176 16.10 4.19 23.78
CA ASP A 176 15.94 2.89 24.44
C ASP A 176 15.54 1.83 23.41
N SER A 177 14.76 2.21 22.39
CA SER A 177 14.41 1.37 21.24
C SER A 177 14.36 2.13 19.91
N ILE A 178 14.46 1.41 18.81
CA ILE A 178 14.42 1.91 17.43
C ILE A 178 13.36 1.13 16.66
N VAL A 179 12.68 1.80 15.72
CA VAL A 179 11.90 1.17 14.66
C VAL A 179 12.53 1.53 13.32
N LEU A 180 12.92 0.52 12.56
CA LEU A 180 13.37 0.63 11.18
C LEU A 180 12.16 0.53 10.27
N ILE A 181 11.85 1.62 9.58
CA ILE A 181 10.63 1.82 8.80
C ILE A 181 10.94 1.70 7.32
N ASN A 182 10.23 0.82 6.62
CA ASN A 182 10.24 0.83 5.16
C ASN A 182 9.46 2.06 4.67
N MET A 183 10.16 3.01 4.08
CA MET A 183 9.52 4.21 3.55
C MET A 183 8.64 3.81 2.36
N LEU A 184 7.34 4.05 2.48
CA LEU A 184 6.34 3.83 1.43
C LEU A 184 5.81 5.16 0.88
N PRO A 185 5.40 5.25 -0.39
CA PRO A 185 5.01 6.50 -1.03
C PRO A 185 3.62 6.92 -0.54
N HIS A 186 3.59 7.70 0.55
CA HIS A 186 2.34 8.14 1.15
C HIS A 186 1.60 9.10 0.21
N LYS A 187 0.31 8.83 -0.05
CA LYS A 187 -0.57 9.60 -0.96
C LYS A 187 -0.30 11.10 -0.97
N ASN A 188 -0.45 11.77 0.17
CA ASN A 188 -0.40 13.24 0.22
C ASN A 188 1.04 13.82 0.26
N SER A 189 2.07 13.02 0.03
CA SER A 189 3.46 13.46 0.11
C SER A 189 4.04 13.84 -1.27
N PRO A 190 4.97 14.79 -1.34
CA PRO A 190 5.81 14.98 -2.53
C PRO A 190 6.44 13.70 -3.07
N LEU A 191 6.90 12.80 -2.17
CA LEU A 191 7.47 11.50 -2.54
C LEU A 191 6.56 10.63 -3.41
N MET A 192 5.23 10.78 -3.31
CA MET A 192 4.29 10.05 -4.18
C MET A 192 4.50 10.40 -5.66
N LYS A 193 4.96 11.62 -5.96
CA LYS A 193 5.26 12.04 -7.34
C LYS A 193 6.52 11.39 -7.86
N ASP A 194 7.59 11.37 -7.05
CA ASP A 194 8.86 10.73 -7.40
C ASP A 194 8.66 9.22 -7.62
N TYR A 195 7.81 8.60 -6.80
CA TYR A 195 7.41 7.22 -7.02
C TYR A 195 6.65 7.05 -8.34
N ALA A 196 5.63 7.89 -8.58
CA ALA A 196 4.85 7.80 -9.79
C ALA A 196 5.65 8.10 -11.06
N SER A 197 6.70 8.93 -11.01
CA SER A 197 7.59 9.20 -12.14
C SER A 197 8.73 8.19 -12.30
N GLY A 198 8.94 7.32 -11.32
CA GLY A 198 10.05 6.38 -11.27
C GLY A 198 11.39 7.00 -10.83
N GLU A 199 11.40 8.26 -10.36
CA GLU A 199 12.59 8.93 -9.81
C GLU A 199 13.04 8.32 -8.47
N TRP A 200 12.11 7.69 -7.76
CA TRP A 200 12.39 6.96 -6.52
C TRP A 200 11.50 5.71 -6.45
N ASN A 201 11.98 4.65 -5.82
CA ASN A 201 11.18 3.46 -5.57
C ASN A 201 11.41 2.95 -4.13
N PHE A 202 10.37 2.38 -3.53
CA PHE A 202 10.47 1.77 -2.21
C PHE A 202 11.13 0.38 -2.28
N LEU A 203 11.55 -0.16 -1.13
CA LEU A 203 12.10 -1.52 -1.06
C LEU A 203 10.98 -2.56 -1.10
N SER A 204 11.19 -3.65 -1.84
CA SER A 204 10.40 -4.86 -1.70
C SER A 204 10.60 -5.45 -0.30
N ARG A 205 9.76 -6.42 0.07
CA ARG A 205 9.90 -7.11 1.36
C ARG A 205 11.26 -7.82 1.49
N GLU A 206 11.75 -8.40 0.40
CA GLU A 206 13.04 -9.08 0.36
C GLU A 206 14.18 -8.08 0.54
N GLU A 207 14.21 -7.02 -0.28
CA GLU A 207 15.26 -5.99 -0.18
C GLU A 207 15.27 -5.31 1.19
N PHE A 208 14.10 -5.06 1.80
CA PHE A 208 14.02 -4.50 3.14
C PHE A 208 14.64 -5.44 4.19
N ARG A 209 14.31 -6.73 4.14
CA ARG A 209 14.87 -7.74 5.05
C ARG A 209 16.36 -7.91 4.88
N GLU A 210 16.85 -7.91 3.64
CA GLU A 210 18.28 -7.97 3.34
C GLU A 210 19.02 -6.73 3.86
N THR A 211 18.42 -5.54 3.69
CA THR A 211 19.01 -4.28 4.13
C THR A 211 19.07 -4.19 5.66
N THR A 212 18.07 -4.74 6.35
CA THR A 212 17.93 -4.67 7.81
C THR A 212 18.43 -5.92 8.56
N ALA A 213 18.93 -6.92 7.84
CA ALA A 213 19.31 -8.22 8.40
C ALA A 213 20.27 -8.13 9.60
N GLU A 214 21.18 -7.17 9.58
CA GLU A 214 22.18 -6.94 10.64
C GLU A 214 21.55 -6.65 12.02
N TRP A 215 20.38 -6.00 12.04
CA TRP A 215 19.70 -5.61 13.28
C TRP A 215 18.50 -6.50 13.62
N SER A 216 18.26 -7.57 12.85
CA SER A 216 17.06 -8.41 13.00
C SER A 216 16.99 -9.18 14.33
N ASP A 217 18.14 -9.44 14.96
CA ASP A 217 18.24 -10.13 16.25
C ASP A 217 18.47 -9.16 17.44
N ASP A 218 18.54 -7.84 17.20
CA ASP A 218 18.73 -6.84 18.26
C ASP A 218 17.40 -6.58 18.97
N ASN A 219 17.36 -6.83 20.29
CA ASN A 219 16.14 -6.69 21.09
C ASN A 219 15.65 -5.25 21.25
N ARG A 220 16.45 -4.25 20.88
CA ARG A 220 16.09 -2.84 20.88
C ARG A 220 15.60 -2.36 19.51
N VAL A 221 15.71 -3.18 18.47
CA VAL A 221 15.35 -2.80 17.10
C VAL A 221 14.12 -3.57 16.63
N GLU A 222 13.07 -2.83 16.28
CA GLU A 222 11.88 -3.37 15.63
C GLU A 222 11.92 -3.08 14.13
N LEU A 223 11.50 -4.04 13.31
CA LEU A 223 11.41 -3.88 11.87
C LEU A 223 9.95 -3.65 11.46
N ASP A 224 9.66 -2.48 10.92
CA ASP A 224 8.37 -2.14 10.32
C ASP A 224 8.46 -2.25 8.79
N GLU A 225 8.19 -3.45 8.28
CA GLU A 225 8.13 -3.74 6.85
C GLU A 225 6.99 -3.02 6.13
N GLU A 226 5.86 -2.73 6.80
CA GLU A 226 4.59 -2.34 6.16
C GLU A 226 3.98 -1.06 6.73
N THR A 227 4.75 0.01 6.73
CA THR A 227 4.32 1.28 7.29
C THR A 227 2.99 1.75 6.67
N TYR A 228 1.94 1.78 7.49
CA TYR A 228 0.55 2.11 7.10
C TYR A 228 -0.16 1.20 6.07
N ARG A 229 0.32 -0.03 5.81
CA ARG A 229 -0.25 -0.96 4.79
C ARG A 229 -0.51 -0.28 3.44
N PHE A 230 0.50 -0.24 2.59
CA PHE A 230 0.41 0.45 1.31
C PHE A 230 -0.45 -0.29 0.28
N THR A 231 -1.33 0.46 -0.38
CA THR A 231 -1.96 0.12 -1.65
C THR A 231 -1.89 1.39 -2.51
N PRO A 232 -1.50 1.32 -3.80
CA PRO A 232 -1.36 2.50 -4.63
C PRO A 232 -2.62 3.38 -4.60
N ASN A 233 -2.46 4.63 -4.17
CA ASN A 233 -3.56 5.56 -4.02
C ASN A 233 -3.11 6.96 -4.43
N PHE A 234 -3.43 7.31 -5.67
CA PHE A 234 -3.02 8.58 -6.26
C PHE A 234 -3.89 9.73 -5.73
N PRO A 235 -3.27 10.85 -5.30
CA PRO A 235 -3.94 12.12 -5.02
C PRO A 235 -4.78 12.60 -6.21
N ASP A 236 -5.86 13.32 -5.94
CA ASP A 236 -6.78 13.76 -6.99
C ASP A 236 -6.10 14.69 -7.98
N GLU A 237 -5.15 15.51 -7.52
CA GLU A 237 -4.32 16.40 -8.35
C GLU A 237 -3.35 15.66 -9.28
N MET A 238 -3.08 14.37 -9.03
CA MET A 238 -2.28 13.52 -9.92
C MET A 238 -3.17 12.72 -10.87
N ARG A 239 -4.49 12.70 -10.70
CA ARG A 239 -5.37 11.90 -11.56
C ARG A 239 -5.56 12.60 -12.91
N GLU A 240 -5.47 11.80 -13.96
CA GLU A 240 -5.59 12.23 -15.34
C GLU A 240 -6.77 11.56 -16.01
N LYS A 241 -7.33 12.24 -17.02
CA LYS A 241 -8.34 11.64 -17.89
C LYS A 241 -7.65 10.80 -18.95
N LEU A 242 -7.49 9.51 -18.67
CA LEU A 242 -6.84 8.55 -19.56
C LEU A 242 -7.77 8.12 -20.70
N LYS A 243 -7.92 8.95 -21.73
CA LYS A 243 -8.76 8.65 -22.90
C LYS A 243 -7.93 8.69 -24.18
N GLY A 244 -7.82 7.54 -24.83
CA GLY A 244 -7.14 7.43 -26.12
C GLY A 244 -6.49 6.07 -26.33
N VAL A 245 -5.87 5.95 -27.50
CA VAL A 245 -5.13 4.76 -27.94
C VAL A 245 -3.75 5.23 -28.40
N GLY A 246 -2.70 4.64 -27.84
CA GLY A 246 -1.32 5.03 -28.10
C GLY A 246 -0.37 4.53 -27.02
N GLU A 247 0.94 4.69 -27.23
CA GLU A 247 1.99 4.23 -26.31
C GLU A 247 1.77 4.76 -24.87
N TRP A 248 1.46 6.05 -24.74
CA TRP A 248 1.17 6.68 -23.44
C TRP A 248 0.04 5.99 -22.66
N HIS A 249 -0.93 5.39 -23.35
CA HIS A 249 -2.08 4.70 -22.74
C HIS A 249 -1.81 3.21 -22.47
N LEU A 250 -0.63 2.72 -22.83
CA LEU A 250 -0.10 1.39 -22.47
C LEU A 250 0.87 1.53 -21.29
N THR A 251 1.77 2.51 -21.35
CA THR A 251 2.89 2.69 -20.41
C THR A 251 2.70 3.90 -19.49
N HIS A 252 1.45 4.28 -19.22
CA HIS A 252 1.16 5.40 -18.32
C HIS A 252 1.81 5.14 -16.95
N PRO A 253 2.49 6.12 -16.32
CA PRO A 253 3.20 5.87 -15.06
C PRO A 253 2.33 5.31 -13.93
N HIS A 254 1.07 5.74 -13.82
CA HIS A 254 0.10 5.13 -12.89
C HIS A 254 -0.16 3.64 -13.13
N PHE A 255 -0.12 3.15 -14.38
CA PHE A 255 -0.20 1.72 -14.65
C PHE A 255 1.08 1.03 -14.19
N GLU A 256 2.25 1.59 -14.48
CA GLU A 256 3.54 1.00 -14.06
C GLU A 256 3.65 0.86 -12.54
N VAL A 257 3.22 1.88 -11.78
CA VAL A 257 3.11 1.81 -10.31
C VAL A 257 2.27 0.62 -9.86
N TRP A 258 1.11 0.42 -10.48
CA TRP A 258 0.25 -0.71 -10.12
C TRP A 258 0.89 -2.05 -10.48
N GLN A 259 1.54 -2.16 -11.64
CA GLN A 259 2.18 -3.40 -12.04
C GLN A 259 3.38 -3.72 -11.13
N ASP A 260 4.20 -2.74 -10.77
CA ASP A 260 5.29 -2.89 -9.78
C ASP A 260 4.76 -3.36 -8.42
N TYR A 261 3.70 -2.71 -7.91
CA TYR A 261 3.03 -3.12 -6.67
C TYR A 261 2.52 -4.57 -6.72
N LEU A 262 1.89 -4.94 -7.85
CA LEU A 262 1.36 -6.29 -8.04
C LEU A 262 2.44 -7.35 -8.05
N ILE A 263 3.68 -7.03 -8.38
CA ILE A 263 4.81 -7.97 -8.33
C ILE A 263 5.44 -7.98 -6.93
N ARG A 264 5.83 -6.81 -6.43
CA ARG A 264 6.74 -6.73 -5.26
C ARG A 264 6.04 -6.81 -3.91
N TRP A 265 4.73 -6.58 -3.85
CA TRP A 265 4.01 -6.40 -2.57
C TRP A 265 2.70 -7.15 -2.44
N TYR A 266 1.95 -7.26 -3.55
CA TYR A 266 0.69 -7.97 -3.56
C TYR A 266 0.89 -9.47 -3.27
N ARG A 267 0.02 -10.03 -2.44
CA ARG A 267 -0.06 -11.48 -2.20
C ARG A 267 -1.39 -12.01 -2.75
N PRO A 268 -1.37 -12.85 -3.79
CA PRO A 268 -2.58 -13.43 -4.33
C PRO A 268 -3.20 -14.47 -3.39
N PRO A 269 -4.49 -14.80 -3.57
CA PRO A 269 -5.10 -15.92 -2.85
C PRO A 269 -4.46 -17.26 -3.26
N GLU A 270 -3.97 -18.01 -2.27
CA GLU A 270 -3.35 -19.31 -2.48
C GLU A 270 -4.36 -20.43 -2.74
N GLY A 271 -3.95 -21.43 -3.53
CA GLY A 271 -4.73 -22.64 -3.75
C GLY A 271 -5.97 -22.47 -4.63
N ARG A 272 -6.11 -21.32 -5.30
CA ARG A 272 -7.17 -21.04 -6.27
C ARG A 272 -6.72 -21.33 -7.69
N ILE A 273 -7.68 -21.35 -8.61
CA ILE A 273 -7.47 -21.44 -10.05
C ILE A 273 -7.42 -20.01 -10.60
N LEU A 274 -6.32 -19.62 -11.23
CA LEU A 274 -6.19 -18.31 -11.87
C LEU A 274 -6.98 -18.29 -13.17
N VAL A 275 -7.92 -17.35 -13.29
CA VAL A 275 -8.73 -17.15 -14.49
C VAL A 275 -8.46 -15.77 -15.06
N PHE A 276 -7.76 -15.73 -16.19
CA PHE A 276 -7.59 -14.49 -16.96
C PHE A 276 -8.87 -14.14 -17.73
N LEU A 277 -9.35 -12.93 -17.55
CA LEU A 277 -10.63 -12.44 -18.05
C LEU A 277 -10.43 -11.23 -18.99
N PRO A 278 -11.37 -10.98 -19.91
CA PRO A 278 -11.27 -9.86 -20.84
C PRO A 278 -11.52 -8.55 -20.10
N CYS A 279 -11.01 -7.44 -20.64
CA CYS A 279 -11.46 -6.12 -20.24
C CYS A 279 -12.93 -5.87 -20.65
N ALA A 280 -13.48 -4.74 -20.20
CA ALA A 280 -14.75 -4.24 -20.68
C ALA A 280 -14.74 -2.71 -20.75
N TYR A 281 -15.55 -2.15 -21.65
CA TYR A 281 -15.71 -0.70 -21.79
C TYR A 281 -16.16 -0.04 -20.47
N ARG A 282 -17.19 -0.60 -19.83
CA ARG A 282 -17.70 -0.12 -18.54
C ARG A 282 -16.79 -0.59 -17.41
N LYS A 283 -16.36 0.37 -16.59
CA LYS A 283 -15.60 0.16 -15.35
C LYS A 283 -16.40 0.66 -14.13
N PRO A 284 -16.20 0.06 -12.94
CA PRO A 284 -15.48 -1.20 -12.69
C PRO A 284 -16.08 -2.36 -13.51
N TYR A 285 -15.25 -3.31 -13.92
CA TYR A 285 -15.65 -4.31 -14.93
C TYR A 285 -16.83 -5.15 -14.48
N SER A 286 -16.95 -5.44 -13.18
CA SER A 286 -18.10 -6.13 -12.57
C SER A 286 -19.46 -5.50 -12.86
N GLN A 287 -19.52 -4.23 -13.27
CA GLN A 287 -20.76 -3.57 -13.69
C GLN A 287 -21.08 -3.73 -15.20
N SER A 288 -20.18 -4.30 -15.98
CA SER A 288 -20.40 -4.59 -17.39
C SER A 288 -21.25 -5.85 -17.59
N ARG A 289 -22.09 -5.89 -18.64
CA ARG A 289 -22.94 -7.06 -18.92
C ARG A 289 -22.12 -8.35 -19.13
N THR A 290 -20.97 -8.25 -19.79
CA THR A 290 -20.05 -9.39 -20.01
C THR A 290 -19.61 -9.97 -18.67
N HIS A 291 -19.11 -9.14 -17.77
CA HIS A 291 -18.64 -9.59 -16.46
C HIS A 291 -19.77 -10.03 -15.54
N GLN A 292 -20.96 -9.44 -15.63
CA GLN A 292 -22.12 -9.94 -14.89
C GLN A 292 -22.44 -11.40 -15.27
N GLY A 293 -22.34 -11.75 -16.57
CA GLY A 293 -22.47 -13.14 -17.02
C GLY A 293 -21.35 -14.05 -16.51
N ILE A 294 -20.09 -13.59 -16.58
CA ILE A 294 -18.92 -14.33 -16.06
C ILE A 294 -19.04 -14.58 -14.56
N ILE A 295 -19.38 -13.55 -13.78
CA ILE A 295 -19.56 -13.64 -12.33
C ILE A 295 -20.67 -14.63 -11.97
N GLU A 296 -21.76 -14.65 -12.75
CA GLU A 296 -22.84 -15.62 -12.55
C GLU A 296 -22.36 -17.06 -12.81
N ALA A 297 -21.63 -17.29 -13.91
CA ALA A 297 -21.02 -18.60 -14.20
C ALA A 297 -20.05 -19.04 -13.09
N LEU A 298 -19.19 -18.13 -12.61
CA LEU A 298 -18.28 -18.38 -11.49
C LEU A 298 -19.03 -18.68 -10.20
N ARG A 299 -20.12 -17.96 -9.88
CA ARG A 299 -20.95 -18.23 -8.69
C ARG A 299 -21.54 -19.64 -8.73
N LYS A 300 -22.10 -20.06 -9.88
CA LYS A 300 -22.62 -21.41 -10.07
C LYS A 300 -21.54 -22.49 -9.90
N ALA A 301 -20.29 -22.18 -10.24
CA ALA A 301 -19.15 -23.08 -10.08
C ALA A 301 -18.47 -22.98 -8.69
N GLY A 302 -18.95 -22.14 -7.77
CA GLY A 302 -18.27 -21.89 -6.50
C GLY A 302 -17.10 -20.91 -6.65
N ARG A 303 -17.43 -19.63 -6.87
CA ARG A 303 -16.52 -18.52 -7.18
C ARG A 303 -15.26 -18.43 -6.32
N ASN A 304 -15.32 -18.82 -5.05
CA ASN A 304 -14.18 -18.80 -4.12
C ASN A 304 -13.01 -19.71 -4.55
N SER A 305 -13.26 -20.67 -5.43
CA SER A 305 -12.23 -21.55 -6.00
C SER A 305 -11.38 -20.88 -7.08
N PHE A 306 -11.82 -19.71 -7.56
CA PHE A 306 -11.22 -19.00 -8.69
C PHE A 306 -10.65 -17.66 -8.23
N HIS A 307 -9.56 -17.26 -8.85
CA HIS A 307 -9.01 -15.92 -8.74
C HIS A 307 -9.16 -15.21 -10.09
N GLU A 308 -9.88 -14.10 -10.09
CA GLU A 308 -10.27 -13.37 -11.29
C GLU A 308 -9.28 -12.25 -11.58
N VAL A 309 -8.61 -12.32 -12.72
CA VAL A 309 -7.61 -11.33 -13.14
C VAL A 309 -7.92 -10.85 -14.54
N MET A 310 -8.20 -9.56 -14.70
CA MET A 310 -8.50 -8.98 -16.01
C MET A 310 -7.21 -8.60 -16.74
N LEU A 311 -7.23 -8.74 -18.06
CA LEU A 311 -6.20 -8.24 -18.96
C LEU A 311 -6.73 -7.06 -19.77
N SER A 312 -6.01 -5.94 -19.75
CA SER A 312 -6.30 -4.74 -20.54
C SER A 312 -5.01 -4.01 -20.93
N ASN A 313 -5.12 -2.91 -21.69
CA ASN A 313 -4.03 -1.94 -21.93
C ASN A 313 -3.32 -1.48 -20.63
N ALA A 314 -4.05 -1.45 -19.51
CA ALA A 314 -3.52 -1.14 -18.19
C ALA A 314 -2.69 -2.28 -17.55
N GLY A 315 -2.60 -3.44 -18.20
CA GLY A 315 -1.85 -4.61 -17.73
C GLY A 315 -2.72 -5.67 -17.06
N VAL A 316 -2.14 -6.29 -16.04
CA VAL A 316 -2.76 -7.30 -15.18
C VAL A 316 -3.55 -6.60 -14.07
N ILE A 317 -4.82 -6.98 -13.88
CA ILE A 317 -5.72 -6.33 -12.92
C ILE A 317 -6.48 -7.39 -12.12
N PRO A 318 -6.02 -7.77 -10.92
CA PRO A 318 -6.82 -8.57 -9.99
C PRO A 318 -8.14 -7.86 -9.65
N ARG A 319 -9.23 -8.62 -9.54
CA ARG A 319 -10.57 -8.06 -9.36
C ARG A 319 -10.71 -7.19 -8.11
N GLU A 320 -10.02 -7.52 -7.02
CA GLU A 320 -10.00 -6.72 -5.79
C GLU A 320 -9.52 -5.27 -6.00
N PHE A 321 -8.81 -4.99 -7.10
CA PHE A 321 -8.33 -3.65 -7.43
C PHE A 321 -9.10 -2.96 -8.56
N GLU A 322 -10.16 -3.58 -9.11
CA GLU A 322 -10.87 -3.01 -10.26
C GLU A 322 -11.54 -1.66 -9.99
N ASP A 323 -11.86 -1.39 -8.73
CA ASP A 323 -12.45 -0.12 -8.26
C ASP A 323 -11.42 0.98 -8.01
N HIS A 324 -10.12 0.68 -8.14
CA HIS A 324 -9.07 1.65 -7.89
C HIS A 324 -8.71 2.44 -9.16
N TYR A 325 -8.35 3.71 -8.98
CA TYR A 325 -7.76 4.50 -10.05
C TYR A 325 -6.34 3.98 -10.36
N PRO A 326 -5.94 3.85 -11.63
CA PRO A 326 -6.66 4.24 -12.84
C PRO A 326 -7.55 3.14 -13.47
N PHE A 327 -7.56 1.92 -12.93
CA PHE A 327 -8.30 0.78 -13.50
C PHE A 327 -9.80 1.05 -13.66
N ASN A 328 -10.38 1.84 -12.76
CA ASN A 328 -11.79 2.19 -12.79
C ASN A 328 -12.16 3.33 -13.77
N SER A 329 -11.19 4.01 -14.41
CA SER A 329 -11.44 5.32 -15.03
C SER A 329 -10.75 5.61 -16.36
N TYR A 330 -10.05 4.65 -16.99
CA TYR A 330 -9.48 4.84 -18.33
C TYR A 330 -10.48 4.51 -19.44
N ASP A 331 -10.28 5.05 -20.65
CA ASP A 331 -11.09 4.84 -21.85
C ASP A 331 -10.18 4.46 -23.04
N TRP A 332 -10.17 3.18 -23.36
CA TRP A 332 -9.39 2.57 -24.45
C TRP A 332 -10.37 1.95 -25.46
N ASP A 333 -10.25 2.35 -26.73
CA ASP A 333 -11.13 1.88 -27.81
C ASP A 333 -10.34 1.02 -28.79
N GLU A 334 -10.48 -0.31 -28.67
CA GLU A 334 -9.78 -1.30 -29.51
C GLU A 334 -9.92 -1.04 -31.02
N ARG A 335 -10.99 -0.36 -31.47
CA ARG A 335 -11.24 -0.05 -32.89
C ARG A 335 -10.28 0.99 -33.46
N LEU A 336 -9.61 1.76 -32.61
CA LEU A 336 -8.67 2.81 -32.99
C LEU A 336 -7.21 2.31 -33.01
N GLU A 337 -6.99 1.03 -32.69
CA GLU A 337 -5.65 0.46 -32.65
C GLU A 337 -5.05 0.33 -34.05
N THR A 338 -3.83 0.86 -34.22
CA THR A 338 -3.01 0.60 -35.40
C THR A 338 -2.28 -0.75 -35.25
N PRO A 339 -1.79 -1.36 -36.34
CA PRO A 339 -0.95 -2.57 -36.26
C PRO A 339 0.28 -2.40 -35.36
N GLU A 340 0.82 -1.19 -35.27
CA GLU A 340 1.93 -0.86 -34.37
C GLU A 340 1.48 -0.88 -32.91
N ILE A 341 0.37 -0.23 -32.58
CA ILE A 341 -0.17 -0.22 -31.22
C ILE A 341 -0.59 -1.63 -30.77
N LYS A 342 -1.12 -2.46 -31.66
CA LYS A 342 -1.39 -3.88 -31.36
C LYS A 342 -0.14 -4.65 -30.98
N ARG A 343 0.98 -4.45 -31.69
CA ARG A 343 2.27 -5.06 -31.33
C ARG A 343 2.76 -4.57 -29.97
N ARG A 344 2.70 -3.25 -29.74
CA ARG A 344 3.08 -2.65 -28.45
C ARG A 344 2.21 -3.15 -27.29
N TYR A 345 0.89 -3.29 -27.50
CA TYR A 345 -0.02 -3.86 -26.52
C TYR A 345 0.42 -5.27 -26.13
N ILE A 346 0.70 -6.13 -27.12
CA ILE A 346 1.12 -7.51 -26.90
C ILE A 346 2.42 -7.56 -26.11
N GLU A 347 3.39 -6.72 -26.47
CA GLU A 347 4.69 -6.65 -25.81
C GLU A 347 4.57 -6.17 -24.36
N VAL A 348 3.93 -5.03 -24.12
CA VAL A 348 3.78 -4.43 -22.78
C VAL A 348 2.94 -5.32 -21.87
N THR A 349 1.77 -5.77 -22.35
CA THR A 349 0.88 -6.61 -21.56
C THR A 349 1.48 -8.01 -21.36
N GLY A 350 2.16 -8.55 -22.38
CA GLY A 350 2.85 -9.83 -22.30
C GLY A 350 3.95 -9.84 -21.25
N GLY A 351 4.78 -8.79 -21.20
CA GLY A 351 5.79 -8.60 -20.15
C GLY A 351 5.17 -8.59 -18.75
N ARG A 352 4.09 -7.82 -18.55
CA ARG A 352 3.38 -7.74 -17.26
C ARG A 352 2.76 -9.08 -16.84
N ILE A 353 2.19 -9.84 -17.79
CA ILE A 353 1.65 -11.18 -17.52
C ILE A 353 2.79 -12.13 -17.15
N ARG A 354 3.91 -12.11 -17.89
CA ARG A 354 5.08 -12.95 -17.63
C ARG A 354 5.62 -12.70 -16.23
N ASP A 355 5.79 -11.43 -15.85
CA ASP A 355 6.30 -11.05 -14.53
C ASP A 355 5.33 -11.51 -13.44
N TYR A 356 4.02 -11.33 -13.64
CA TYR A 356 2.99 -11.80 -12.72
C TYR A 356 3.00 -13.33 -12.57
N LEU A 357 3.09 -14.10 -13.65
CA LEU A 357 3.15 -15.56 -13.58
C LEU A 357 4.47 -16.07 -12.99
N THR A 358 5.57 -15.38 -13.24
CA THR A 358 6.88 -15.72 -12.66
C THR A 358 6.84 -15.60 -11.14
N GLU A 359 6.32 -14.48 -10.63
CA GLU A 359 6.27 -14.26 -9.18
C GLU A 359 5.16 -15.10 -8.52
N HIS A 360 3.96 -15.09 -9.11
CA HIS A 360 2.75 -15.55 -8.43
C HIS A 360 2.22 -16.90 -8.89
N GLY A 361 2.67 -17.41 -10.03
CA GLY A 361 2.14 -18.63 -10.64
C GLY A 361 2.17 -19.84 -9.69
N LYS A 362 3.19 -19.90 -8.83
CA LYS A 362 3.38 -20.93 -7.78
C LYS A 362 2.24 -21.02 -6.75
N TYR A 363 1.45 -19.96 -6.58
CA TYR A 363 0.35 -19.92 -5.61
C TYR A 363 -0.97 -20.47 -6.19
N TYR A 364 -1.05 -20.68 -7.51
CA TYR A 364 -2.24 -21.16 -8.18
C TYR A 364 -2.15 -22.64 -8.52
N LYS A 365 -3.30 -23.33 -8.45
CA LYS A 365 -3.40 -24.74 -8.86
C LYS A 365 -3.30 -24.92 -10.38
N ARG A 366 -3.79 -23.94 -11.13
CA ARG A 366 -3.85 -23.94 -12.59
C ARG A 366 -4.07 -22.53 -13.10
N VAL A 367 -3.61 -22.28 -14.32
CA VAL A 367 -3.88 -21.07 -15.10
C VAL A 367 -4.84 -21.39 -16.24
N VAL A 368 -5.95 -20.65 -16.34
CA VAL A 368 -6.91 -20.71 -17.44
C VAL A 368 -7.30 -19.30 -17.87
N CYS A 369 -7.95 -19.16 -19.02
CA CYS A 369 -8.49 -17.87 -19.46
C CYS A 369 -9.86 -18.01 -20.11
N PHE A 370 -10.57 -16.90 -20.27
CA PHE A 370 -11.78 -16.82 -21.08
C PHE A 370 -11.68 -15.60 -21.98
N LEU A 371 -11.00 -15.76 -23.13
CA LEU A 371 -10.64 -14.66 -24.02
C LEU A 371 -11.02 -14.99 -25.47
N LYS A 372 -11.22 -13.95 -26.29
CA LYS A 372 -11.33 -14.12 -27.74
C LYS A 372 -10.00 -14.62 -28.30
N HIS A 373 -10.02 -15.64 -29.17
CA HIS A 373 -8.80 -16.26 -29.70
C HIS A 373 -7.96 -15.33 -30.58
N ASP A 374 -8.56 -14.33 -31.23
CA ASP A 374 -7.84 -13.36 -32.07
C ASP A 374 -7.44 -12.07 -31.34
N SER A 375 -7.78 -11.93 -30.05
CA SER A 375 -7.47 -10.74 -29.26
C SER A 375 -5.98 -10.58 -28.95
N GLU A 376 -5.53 -9.33 -28.88
CA GLU A 376 -4.18 -8.97 -28.45
C GLU A 376 -3.88 -9.47 -27.03
N SER A 377 -4.87 -9.44 -26.13
CA SER A 377 -4.74 -9.99 -24.77
C SER A 377 -4.47 -11.50 -24.75
N TYR A 378 -5.13 -12.28 -25.61
CA TYR A 378 -4.89 -13.72 -25.69
C TYR A 378 -3.50 -14.01 -26.27
N LYS A 379 -3.10 -13.29 -27.32
CA LYS A 379 -1.73 -13.40 -27.90
C LYS A 379 -0.65 -13.06 -26.88
N ALA A 380 -0.85 -12.00 -26.09
CA ALA A 380 0.05 -11.61 -25.02
C ALA A 380 0.16 -12.69 -23.93
N LEU A 381 -0.98 -13.23 -23.50
CA LEU A 381 -1.04 -14.31 -22.51
C LEU A 381 -0.36 -15.58 -23.01
N GLU A 382 -0.64 -16.01 -24.25
CA GLU A 382 -0.04 -17.22 -24.83
C GLU A 382 1.48 -17.11 -24.92
N GLY A 383 1.99 -15.94 -25.34
CA GLY A 383 3.42 -15.64 -25.35
C GLY A 383 4.04 -15.73 -23.95
N ALA A 384 3.44 -15.05 -22.97
CA ALA A 384 3.92 -15.06 -21.58
C ALA A 384 3.89 -16.46 -20.94
N CYS A 385 2.84 -17.24 -21.18
CA CYS A 385 2.72 -18.63 -20.71
C CYS A 385 3.82 -19.52 -21.32
N ARG A 386 4.12 -19.35 -22.62
CA ARG A 386 5.20 -20.07 -23.29
C ARG A 386 6.58 -19.75 -22.71
N GLU A 387 6.84 -18.49 -22.38
CA GLU A 387 8.11 -18.05 -21.77
C GLU A 387 8.27 -18.55 -20.33
N THR A 388 7.17 -18.58 -19.56
CA THR A 388 7.18 -18.97 -18.14
C THR A 388 6.98 -20.47 -17.91
N GLY A 389 6.59 -21.22 -18.94
CA GLY A 389 6.35 -22.66 -18.87
C GLY A 389 5.01 -23.07 -18.27
N TYR A 390 4.07 -22.12 -18.05
CA TYR A 390 2.72 -22.44 -17.61
C TYR A 390 1.84 -22.87 -18.78
N ASP A 391 1.16 -24.00 -18.64
CA ASP A 391 0.12 -24.41 -19.58
C ASP A 391 -1.12 -23.51 -19.42
N ILE A 392 -1.73 -23.13 -20.55
CA ILE A 392 -2.91 -22.26 -20.57
C ILE A 392 -4.02 -22.88 -21.38
N LYS A 393 -5.19 -23.03 -20.74
CA LYS A 393 -6.43 -23.44 -21.40
C LYS A 393 -7.39 -22.27 -21.53
N ASN A 394 -7.78 -21.94 -22.76
CA ASN A 394 -8.90 -21.04 -22.99
C ASN A 394 -10.22 -21.80 -22.80
N LEU A 395 -11.05 -21.32 -21.88
CA LEU A 395 -12.36 -21.88 -21.55
C LEU A 395 -13.40 -21.57 -22.65
N LEU A 396 -13.11 -20.65 -23.56
CA LEU A 396 -13.86 -20.47 -24.80
C LEU A 396 -13.27 -21.41 -25.87
N SER A 397 -14.03 -22.39 -26.35
CA SER A 397 -13.53 -23.30 -27.39
C SER A 397 -13.35 -22.57 -28.73
N GLU A 398 -12.38 -23.01 -29.54
CA GLU A 398 -12.14 -22.47 -30.88
C GLU A 398 -13.39 -22.64 -31.77
N ASP A 399 -14.01 -23.82 -31.74
CA ASP A 399 -15.23 -24.12 -32.50
C ASP A 399 -16.38 -23.16 -32.16
N THR A 400 -16.59 -22.89 -30.85
CA THR A 400 -17.60 -21.92 -30.42
C THR A 400 -17.21 -20.52 -30.86
N TYR A 401 -15.93 -20.14 -30.71
CA TYR A 401 -15.49 -18.81 -31.11
C TYR A 401 -15.68 -18.54 -32.60
N GLU A 402 -15.32 -19.48 -33.49
CA GLU A 402 -15.51 -19.31 -34.93
C GLU A 402 -16.97 -19.12 -35.34
N ARG A 403 -17.92 -19.71 -34.58
CA ARG A 403 -19.36 -19.49 -34.83
C ARG A 403 -19.85 -18.10 -34.40
N ILE A 404 -19.32 -17.58 -33.29
CA ILE A 404 -19.82 -16.34 -32.66
C ILE A 404 -18.97 -15.09 -32.94
N ARG A 405 -17.77 -15.23 -33.50
CA ARG A 405 -16.80 -14.12 -33.67
C ARG A 405 -17.33 -12.93 -34.47
N GLY A 406 -18.33 -13.15 -35.33
CA GLY A 406 -19.00 -12.11 -36.11
C GLY A 406 -20.12 -11.36 -35.39
N GLU A 407 -20.50 -11.80 -34.18
CA GLU A 407 -21.50 -11.12 -33.37
C GLU A 407 -20.94 -9.81 -32.78
N GLU A 408 -21.81 -8.85 -32.47
CA GLU A 408 -21.40 -7.58 -31.83
C GLU A 408 -20.69 -7.84 -30.48
N ARG A 409 -21.11 -8.88 -29.75
CA ARG A 409 -20.66 -9.18 -28.39
C ARG A 409 -20.47 -10.69 -28.20
N PRO A 410 -19.44 -11.29 -28.83
CA PRO A 410 -19.26 -12.74 -28.85
C PRO A 410 -19.17 -13.33 -27.44
N LEU A 411 -18.49 -12.66 -26.51
CA LEU A 411 -18.36 -13.16 -25.13
C LEU A 411 -19.67 -13.07 -24.31
N GLN A 412 -20.73 -12.44 -24.83
CA GLN A 412 -22.07 -12.44 -24.22
C GLN A 412 -22.99 -13.49 -24.86
N ALA A 413 -22.54 -14.15 -25.94
CA ALA A 413 -23.31 -15.21 -26.59
C ALA A 413 -23.55 -16.37 -25.61
N ARG A 414 -24.71 -17.01 -25.73
CA ARG A 414 -25.13 -18.10 -24.85
C ARG A 414 -24.12 -19.25 -24.92
N GLU A 415 -23.66 -19.58 -26.11
CA GLU A 415 -22.70 -20.64 -26.41
C GLU A 415 -21.35 -20.37 -25.71
N ALA A 416 -20.89 -19.11 -25.68
CA ALA A 416 -19.67 -18.73 -24.98
C ALA A 416 -19.80 -18.90 -23.46
N MET A 417 -20.96 -18.55 -22.90
CA MET A 417 -21.25 -18.72 -21.47
C MET A 417 -21.41 -20.20 -21.09
N GLU A 418 -21.98 -21.02 -21.97
CA GLU A 418 -22.04 -22.48 -21.79
C GLU A 418 -20.65 -23.12 -21.79
N ASP A 419 -19.76 -22.68 -22.68
CA ASP A 419 -18.35 -23.10 -22.71
C ASP A 419 -17.63 -22.71 -21.42
N LEU A 420 -17.82 -21.47 -20.95
CA LEU A 420 -17.29 -21.00 -19.67
C LEU A 420 -17.78 -21.87 -18.51
N GLU A 421 -19.09 -22.11 -18.38
CA GLU A 421 -19.65 -22.93 -17.30
C GLU A 421 -19.10 -24.36 -17.30
N LYS A 422 -19.01 -25.00 -18.47
CA LYS A 422 -18.42 -26.34 -18.61
C LYS A 422 -16.94 -26.34 -18.25
N GLY A 423 -16.20 -25.34 -18.75
CA GLY A 423 -14.78 -25.16 -18.50
C GLY A 423 -14.45 -24.97 -17.02
N LEU A 424 -15.23 -24.16 -16.31
CA LEU A 424 -15.08 -23.94 -14.86
C LEU A 424 -15.33 -25.23 -14.07
N ARG A 425 -16.35 -26.02 -14.40
CA ARG A 425 -16.59 -27.32 -13.74
C ARG A 425 -15.44 -28.30 -13.99
N TRP A 426 -14.99 -28.41 -15.24
CA TRP A 426 -13.84 -29.23 -15.60
C TRP A 426 -12.58 -28.84 -14.80
N CYS A 427 -12.36 -27.54 -14.60
CA CYS A 427 -11.23 -27.06 -13.79
C CYS A 427 -11.29 -27.65 -12.38
N LEU A 428 -12.44 -27.63 -11.71
CA LEU A 428 -12.59 -28.14 -10.35
C LEU A 428 -12.42 -29.66 -10.26
N GLU A 429 -12.95 -30.40 -11.23
CA GLU A 429 -12.84 -31.87 -11.31
C GLU A 429 -11.40 -32.34 -11.53
N ASN A 430 -10.57 -31.49 -12.14
CA ASN A 430 -9.19 -31.80 -12.52
C ASN A 430 -8.16 -30.95 -11.75
N SER A 431 -8.50 -30.44 -10.56
CA SER A 431 -7.61 -29.61 -9.71
C SER A 431 -6.96 -30.37 -8.55
N MET A 432 -7.02 -31.71 -8.58
CA MET A 432 -6.18 -32.61 -7.80
C MET A 432 -4.92 -32.95 -8.59
#